data_AF-A0A1Q8ZIV6-F1
#
_entry.id   AF-A0A1Q8ZIV6-F1
#
_cell.length_a   1.000
_cell.length_b   1.000
_cell.length_c   1.000
_cell.angle_alpha   90.00
_cell.angle_beta   90.00
_cell.angle_gamma   90.00
#
_symmetry.space_group_name_H-M   'P 1'
#
loop_
_entity.id
_entity.type
_entity.pdbx_description
1 polymer ?
#
loop_
_entity_poly.entity_id
_entity_poly.type
_entity_poly.pdbx_seq_one_letter_code
_entity_poly.pdbx_strand_id
1 'polypeptide(L)' 'MTIFGVWADQADALSPEQWVNVWWVSRTGHAEFYCTCQVQDLNLDCPSDYGLELIDGEGNSMPFQEVVGRIAG' A
#
# COMPACT_ATOMS: atom_id res chain seq x y z
N MET A 1 -3.70 -13.37 6.18
CA MET A 1 -3.28 -12.98 4.82
C MET A 1 -1.97 -12.24 4.95
N THR A 2 -0.99 -12.49 4.08
CA THR A 2 0.29 -11.78 4.10
C THR A 2 0.18 -10.60 3.15
N ILE A 3 0.32 -9.37 3.65
CA ILE A 3 0.35 -8.16 2.82
C ILE A 3 1.73 -8.08 2.17
N PHE A 4 1.79 -8.13 0.85
CA PHE A 4 3.02 -7.88 0.08
C PHE A 4 3.11 -6.37 -0.19
N GLY A 5 3.58 -5.61 0.79
CA GLY A 5 3.40 -4.17 0.79
C GLY A 5 4.23 -3.42 1.82
N VAL A 6 3.90 -2.14 2.02
CA VAL A 6 4.50 -1.25 3.04
C VAL A 6 3.44 -0.81 4.04
N TRP A 7 3.85 -0.35 5.22
CA TRP A 7 2.93 0.36 6.10
C TRP A 7 2.63 1.75 5.54
N ALA A 8 1.44 2.31 5.82
CA ALA A 8 1.06 3.60 5.25
C ALA A 8 1.86 4.78 5.82
N ASP A 9 2.53 4.61 6.96
CA ASP A 9 3.54 5.55 7.48
C ASP A 9 4.88 5.50 6.73
N GLN A 10 5.04 4.54 5.80
CA GLN A 10 6.18 4.39 4.89
C GLN A 10 5.77 4.63 3.42
N ALA A 11 4.62 5.29 3.19
CA ALA A 11 4.11 5.57 1.85
C ALA A 11 5.02 6.51 1.04
N ASP A 12 5.93 7.23 1.69
CA ASP A 12 6.96 8.07 1.07
C ASP A 12 7.97 7.29 0.22
N ALA A 13 8.08 5.98 0.45
CA ALA A 13 8.87 5.07 -0.40
C ALA A 13 8.21 4.74 -1.75
N LEU A 14 6.97 5.19 -1.98
CA LEU A 14 6.20 4.91 -3.19
C LEU A 14 6.01 6.18 -4.03
N SER A 15 5.81 6.00 -5.35
CA SER A 15 5.44 7.12 -6.22
C SER A 15 4.02 7.62 -5.93
N PRO A 16 3.76 8.94 -5.95
CA PRO A 16 2.44 9.51 -5.68
C PRO A 16 1.31 8.94 -6.56
N GLU A 17 1.62 8.60 -7.81
CA GLU A 17 0.67 8.08 -8.81
C GLU A 17 0.46 6.56 -8.70
N GLN A 18 1.22 5.87 -7.84
CA GLN A 18 1.12 4.42 -7.65
C GLN A 18 -0.23 4.06 -7.03
N TRP A 19 -0.89 3.06 -7.60
CA TRP A 19 -2.13 2.52 -7.04
C TRP A 19 -1.85 1.49 -5.95
N VAL A 20 -2.65 1.53 -4.89
CA VAL A 20 -2.58 0.64 -3.75
C VAL A 20 -3.97 0.21 -3.26
N ASN A 21 -4.06 -1.02 -2.77
CA ASN A 21 -5.11 -1.43 -1.86
C ASN A 21 -4.70 -1.06 -0.43
N VAL A 22 -5.57 -0.35 0.27
CA VAL A 22 -5.40 0.05 1.66
C VAL A 22 -6.10 -0.97 2.54
N TRP A 23 -5.37 -1.51 3.52
CA TRP A 23 -5.86 -2.50 4.47
C TRP A 23 -5.76 -1.94 5.87
N TRP A 24 -6.86 -1.85 6.61
CA TRP A 24 -6.81 -1.59 8.04
C TRP A 24 -6.31 -2.85 8.76
N VAL A 25 -5.26 -2.72 9.56
CA VAL A 25 -4.63 -3.82 10.29
C VAL A 25 -4.86 -3.63 11.78
N SER A 26 -5.64 -4.55 12.36
CA SER A 26 -5.89 -4.57 13.79
C SER A 26 -4.63 -4.94 14.58
N ARG A 27 -4.63 -4.64 15.90
CA ARG A 27 -3.54 -5.01 16.81
C ARG A 27 -3.26 -6.51 16.91
N THR A 28 -4.22 -7.36 16.52
CA THR A 28 -4.03 -8.82 16.47
C THR A 28 -3.53 -9.29 15.11
N GLY A 29 -3.21 -8.38 14.20
CA GLY A 29 -2.72 -8.68 12.85
C GLY A 29 -3.82 -9.07 11.86
N HIS A 30 -5.10 -8.82 12.18
CA HIS A 30 -6.18 -9.02 11.22
C HIS A 30 -6.23 -7.85 10.25
N ALA A 31 -6.21 -8.12 8.96
CA ALA A 31 -6.25 -7.10 7.91
C ALA A 31 -7.61 -7.11 7.21
N GLU A 32 -8.26 -5.95 7.15
CA GLU A 32 -9.55 -5.74 6.49
C GLU A 32 -9.40 -4.72 5.38
N PHE A 33 -9.99 -5.00 4.22
CA PHE A 33 -9.92 -4.09 3.08
C PHE A 33 -10.64 -2.78 3.43
N TYR A 34 -9.98 -1.66 3.18
CA TYR A 34 -10.52 -0.33 3.45
C TYR A 34 -10.92 0.37 2.15
N CYS A 35 -9.98 0.59 1.23
CA CYS A 35 -10.24 1.18 -0.07
C CYS A 35 -9.11 0.90 -1.08
N THR A 36 -9.31 1.32 -2.32
CA THR A 36 -8.28 1.36 -3.36
C THR A 36 -8.10 2.81 -3.82
N CYS A 37 -6.88 3.34 -3.78
CA CYS A 37 -6.58 4.71 -4.20
C CYS A 37 -5.14 4.84 -4.68
N GLN A 38 -4.79 6.02 -5.20
CA GLN A 38 -3.40 6.38 -5.42
C GLN A 38 -2.74 6.82 -4.11
N VAL A 39 -1.42 6.70 -4.02
CA VAL A 39 -0.64 7.10 -2.83
C VAL A 39 -0.86 8.57 -2.48
N GLN A 40 -0.94 9.46 -3.48
CA GLN A 40 -1.20 10.89 -3.26
C GLN A 40 -2.57 11.19 -2.62
N ASP A 41 -3.53 10.28 -2.74
CA ASP A 41 -4.89 10.43 -2.22
C ASP A 41 -5.06 9.78 -0.84
N LEU A 42 -3.99 9.25 -0.25
CA LEU A 42 -4.01 8.68 1.10
C LEU A 42 -4.35 9.78 2.11
N ASN A 43 -5.52 9.64 2.72
CA ASN A 43 -5.97 10.49 3.80
C ASN A 43 -6.43 9.60 4.96
N LEU A 44 -5.50 9.26 5.85
CA LEU A 44 -5.68 8.28 6.93
C LEU A 44 -5.40 8.93 8.29
N ASP A 45 -6.28 8.70 9.26
CA ASP A 45 -6.16 9.29 10.60
C ASP A 45 -4.98 8.71 11.42
N CYS A 46 -4.70 7.41 11.26
CA CYS A 46 -3.62 6.69 11.93
C CYS A 46 -2.84 5.81 10.95
N PRO A 47 -1.90 6.33 10.13
CA PRO A 47 -1.24 5.57 9.07
C PRO A 47 -0.55 4.26 9.52
N SER A 48 -0.08 4.19 10.77
CA SER A 48 0.52 2.96 11.34
C SER A 48 -0.45 1.79 11.47
N ASP A 49 -1.76 2.06 11.46
CA ASP A 49 -2.81 1.04 11.51
C ASP A 49 -3.20 0.54 10.11
N TYR A 50 -2.51 0.96 9.05
CA TYR A 50 -2.83 0.59 7.68
C TYR A 50 -1.64 0.02 6.92
N GLY A 51 -1.87 -1.09 6.22
CA GLY A 51 -0.96 -1.65 5.23
C GLY A 51 -1.38 -1.27 3.82
N LEU A 52 -0.40 -1.05 2.94
CA LEU A 52 -0.58 -0.72 1.54
C LEU A 52 -0.08 -1.88 0.69
N GLU A 53 -0.99 -2.56 0.01
CA GLU A 53 -0.66 -3.56 -1.01
C GLU A 53 -0.58 -2.87 -2.38
N LEU A 54 0.54 -3.01 -3.07
CA LEU A 54 0.74 -2.42 -4.38
C LEU A 54 -0.10 -3.15 -5.42
N ILE A 55 -0.76 -2.40 -6.30
CA ILE A 55 -1.54 -2.97 -7.41
C ILE A 55 -1.17 -2.32 -8.75
N ASP A 56 -1.36 -3.05 -9.84
CA ASP A 56 -1.29 -2.49 -11.18
C ASP A 56 -2.59 -1.75 -11.57
N GLY A 57 -2.61 -1.15 -12.76
CA GLY A 57 -3.77 -0.44 -13.29
C GLY A 57 -4.98 -1.34 -13.61
N GLU A 58 -4.84 -2.66 -13.49
CA GLU A 58 -5.91 -3.65 -13.63
C GLU A 58 -6.41 -4.17 -12.26
N GLY A 59 -5.77 -3.76 -11.16
CA GLY A 59 -6.11 -4.14 -9.80
C GLY A 59 -5.43 -5.42 -9.30
N ASN A 60 -4.42 -5.95 -10.01
CA ASN A 60 -3.69 -7.13 -9.59
C ASN A 60 -2.57 -6.76 -8.61
N SER A 61 -2.40 -7.55 -7.54
CA SER A 61 -1.31 -7.35 -6.57
C SER A 61 0.06 -7.47 -7.23
N MET A 62 0.94 -6.52 -6.94
CA MET A 62 2.31 -6.48 -7.42
C MET A 62 3.30 -6.84 -6.30
N PRO A 63 4.34 -7.64 -6.56
CA PRO A 63 5.40 -7.87 -5.59
C PRO A 63 6.24 -6.60 -5.39
N PHE A 64 6.53 -6.27 -4.12
CA PHE A 64 7.29 -5.06 -3.72
C PHE A 64 8.64 -4.90 -4.46
N GLN A 65 9.32 -6.01 -4.80
CA GLN A 65 10.62 -5.99 -5.50
C GLN A 65 10.55 -5.38 -6.91
N GLU A 66 9.40 -5.44 -7.59
CA GLU A 66 9.26 -4.85 -8.93
C GLU A 66 9.12 -3.32 -8.92
N VAL A 67 8.77 -2.74 -7.76
CA VAL A 67 8.52 -1.30 -7.62
C VAL A 67 9.80 -0.53 -7.31
N VAL A 68 10.67 -1.07 -6.45
CA VAL A 68 11.99 -0.45 -6.15
C VAL A 68 12.86 -0.35 -7.42
N GLY A 69 12.75 -1.33 -8.33
CA GLY A 69 13.47 -1.32 -9.60
C GLY A 69 13.07 -0.17 -10.54
N ARG A 70 11.89 0.43 -10.37
CA ARG A 70 11.42 1.58 -11.16
C ARG A 70 11.80 2.94 -10.56
N ILE A 71 12.14 3.00 -9.27
CA ILE A 71 12.57 4.23 -8.58
C ILE A 71 14.07 4.49 -8.81
N ALA A 72 14.85 3.45 -9.12
CA ALA A 72 16.30 3.52 -9.29
C ALA A 72 16.81 3.61 -10.75
N GLY A 73 15.93 3.81 -11.74
CA GLY A 73 16.29 3.94 -13.16
C GLY A 73 15.73 5.22 -13.78
#